data_AF-A0A950PZK9-F1
#
_entry.id   AF-A0A950PZK9-F1
#
_cell.length_a   1.000
_cell.length_b   1.000
_cell.length_c   1.000
_cell.angle_alpha   90.00
_cell.angle_beta   90.00
_cell.angle_gamma   90.00
#
_symmetry.space_group_name_H-M   'P 1'
#
loop_
_entity.id
_entity.type
_entity.pdbx_description
1 polymer ?
#
loop_
_entity_poly.entity_id
_entity_poly.type
_entity_poly.pdbx_seq_one_letter_code
_entity_poly.pdbx_strand_id
1 'polypeptide(L)'
;MSMFTLRVFHPSIDPYKISEELGLPPTTAWAAGGDKRETTWQTRLLGNETGRGDVNGALRDIAARFEYYRFFIDEMRAGGGRVQIAVTGQEPV
;
A
#
# COMPACT_ATOMS: atom_id res chain seq x y z
N MET A 1 0.97 -19.45 -0.90
CA MET A 1 0.40 -18.32 -1.67
C MET A 1 1.07 -17.04 -1.19
N SER A 2 1.51 -16.17 -2.09
CA SER A 2 2.13 -14.89 -1.70
C SER A 2 1.04 -13.83 -1.54
N MET A 3 1.10 -13.06 -0.45
CA MET A 3 0.21 -11.94 -0.18
C MET A 3 0.98 -10.63 -0.26
N PHE A 4 0.48 -9.72 -1.10
CA PHE A 4 1.02 -8.37 -1.26
C PHE A 4 0.21 -7.36 -0.44
N THR A 5 0.90 -6.57 0.37
CA THR A 5 0.31 -5.52 1.19
C THR A 5 0.93 -4.18 0.81
N LEU A 6 0.10 -3.20 0.48
CA LEU A 6 0.52 -1.81 0.34
C LEU A 6 0.47 -1.15 1.71
N ARG A 7 1.58 -0.55 2.13
CA ARG A 7 1.69 0.22 3.37
C ARG A 7 2.13 1.63 3.08
N VAL A 8 1.52 2.57 3.77
CA VAL A 8 1.72 3.99 3.63
C VAL A 8 1.94 4.58 5.02
N PHE A 9 3.01 5.35 5.15
CA PHE A 9 3.39 6.05 6.37
C PHE A 9 3.55 7.52 6.02
N HIS A 10 3.01 8.43 6.84
CA HIS A 10 3.15 9.87 6.57
C HIS A 10 3.10 10.69 7.86
N PRO A 11 3.91 11.75 8.01
CA PRO A 11 3.95 12.54 9.23
C PRO A 11 2.60 13.11 9.68
N SER A 12 1.72 13.46 8.73
CA SER A 12 0.48 14.19 9.04
C SER A 12 -0.69 14.00 8.08
N ILE A 13 -0.61 13.11 7.08
CA ILE A 13 -1.70 13.00 6.08
C ILE A 13 -2.91 12.34 6.72
N ASP A 14 -4.10 12.72 6.30
CA ASP A 14 -5.30 12.00 6.71
C ASP A 14 -5.35 10.61 6.02
N PRO A 15 -5.48 9.51 6.77
CA PRO A 15 -5.67 8.18 6.16
C PRO A 15 -6.93 8.06 5.29
N TYR A 16 -7.96 8.89 5.48
CA TYR A 16 -9.12 8.93 4.59
C TYR A 16 -8.74 9.46 3.20
N LYS A 17 -7.92 10.52 3.13
CA LYS A 17 -7.41 11.04 1.85
C LYS A 17 -6.62 9.97 1.09
N ILE A 18 -5.82 9.15 1.79
CA ILE A 18 -5.12 8.01 1.16
C ILE A 18 -6.12 7.04 0.51
N SER A 19 -7.24 6.78 1.17
CA SER A 19 -8.27 5.84 0.67
C SER A 19 -9.01 6.40 -0.55
N GLU A 20 -9.29 7.71 -0.57
CA GLU A 20 -9.90 8.39 -1.71
C GLU A 20 -8.98 8.41 -2.93
N GLU A 21 -7.72 8.82 -2.76
CA GLU A 21 -6.73 8.91 -3.83
C GLU A 21 -6.42 7.53 -4.44
N LEU A 22 -6.31 6.51 -3.59
CA LEU A 22 -6.03 5.15 -4.06
C LEU A 22 -7.29 4.40 -4.52
N GLY A 23 -8.48 4.88 -4.17
CA GLY A 23 -9.74 4.16 -4.43
C GLY A 23 -9.79 2.77 -3.77
N LEU A 24 -8.99 2.55 -2.73
CA LEU A 24 -8.84 1.27 -2.04
C LEU A 24 -9.25 1.42 -0.57
N PRO A 25 -10.05 0.50 -0.02
CA PRO A 25 -10.35 0.51 1.40
C PRO A 25 -9.13 0.04 2.21
N PRO A 26 -8.79 0.68 3.34
CA PRO A 26 -7.75 0.18 4.23
C PRO A 26 -8.19 -1.10 4.92
N THR A 27 -7.24 -2.02 5.09
CA THR A 27 -7.31 -3.04 6.14
C THR A 27 -6.95 -2.48 7.52
N THR A 28 -6.15 -1.42 7.54
CA THR A 28 -5.78 -0.73 8.78
C THR A 28 -5.45 0.72 8.47
N ALA A 29 -5.93 1.64 9.29
CA ALA A 29 -5.74 3.07 9.13
C ALA A 29 -5.70 3.76 10.50
N TRP A 30 -4.67 4.57 10.72
CA TRP A 30 -4.48 5.39 11.91
C TRP A 30 -3.91 6.75 11.50
N ALA A 31 -4.46 7.84 12.01
CA ALA A 31 -3.96 9.19 11.78
C ALA A 31 -2.82 9.54 12.75
N ALA A 32 -1.92 10.42 12.32
CA ALA A 32 -0.95 11.08 13.19
C ALA A 32 -1.63 11.96 14.23
N GLY A 33 -1.07 12.05 15.44
CA GLY A 33 -1.60 12.84 16.55
C GLY A 33 -1.70 12.05 17.86
N GLY A 34 -1.85 12.77 18.99
CA GLY A 34 -1.84 12.16 20.32
C GLY A 34 -0.53 11.40 20.58
N ASP A 35 -0.63 10.07 20.66
CA ASP A 35 0.50 9.16 20.89
C ASP A 35 1.14 8.61 19.60
N LYS A 36 0.56 8.90 18.43
CA LYS A 36 1.05 8.40 17.14
C LYS A 36 1.96 9.42 16.49
N ARG A 37 3.21 8.99 16.24
CA ARG A 37 4.24 9.79 15.57
C ARG A 37 3.97 10.03 14.09
N GLU A 38 3.17 9.17 13.45
CA GLU A 38 2.85 9.26 12.03
C GLU A 38 1.50 8.57 11.72
N THR A 39 0.89 8.98 10.62
CA THR A 39 -0.22 8.29 9.99
C THR A 39 0.28 6.98 9.42
N THR A 40 -0.45 5.91 9.67
CA THR A 40 -0.20 4.59 9.10
C THR A 40 -1.47 4.11 8.40
N TRP A 41 -1.34 3.72 7.14
CA TRP A 41 -2.42 3.17 6.35
C TRP A 41 -1.93 1.95 5.60
N GLN A 42 -2.72 0.88 5.54
CA GLN A 42 -2.37 -0.30 4.76
C GLN A 42 -3.60 -1.00 4.19
N THR A 43 -3.43 -1.57 3.01
CA THR A 43 -4.43 -2.43 2.38
C THR A 43 -3.79 -3.67 1.77
N ARG A 44 -4.60 -4.72 1.63
CA ARG A 44 -4.23 -5.89 0.83
C ARG A 44 -4.49 -5.55 -0.63
N LEU A 45 -3.47 -5.72 -1.46
CA LEU A 45 -3.69 -5.70 -2.89
C LEU A 45 -4.47 -6.98 -3.22
N LEU A 46 -5.70 -6.85 -3.73
CA LEU A 46 -6.61 -7.97 -3.99
C LEU A 46 -5.92 -8.98 -4.92
N GLY A 47 -5.42 -10.06 -4.33
CA GLY A 47 -4.88 -11.21 -5.01
C GLY A 47 -6.02 -12.05 -5.58
N ASN A 48 -6.39 -11.78 -6.81
CA ASN A 48 -6.98 -12.79 -7.69
C ASN A 48 -5.98 -13.18 -8.79
N GLU A 49 -4.70 -13.24 -8.42
CA GLU A 49 -3.68 -13.92 -9.20
C GLU A 49 -3.90 -15.41 -8.96
N THR A 50 -4.78 -15.98 -9.78
CA THR A 50 -4.95 -17.42 -9.92
C THR A 50 -3.56 -18.05 -9.99
N GLY A 51 -3.23 -18.81 -8.96
CA GLY A 51 -1.90 -19.37 -8.81
C GLY A 51 -1.48 -20.17 -10.04
N ARG A 52 -0.37 -19.76 -10.64
CA ARG A 52 0.72 -20.61 -11.17
C ARG A 52 1.80 -19.71 -11.80
N GLY A 53 2.73 -19.25 -10.98
CA GLY A 53 4.15 -19.28 -11.39
C GLY A 53 4.92 -17.98 -11.64
N ASP A 54 4.35 -16.77 -11.64
CA ASP A 54 5.19 -15.59 -11.93
C ASP A 54 4.98 -14.40 -10.99
N VAL A 55 5.86 -14.34 -9.97
CA VAL A 55 6.01 -13.16 -9.10
C VAL A 55 6.33 -11.90 -9.91
N ASN A 56 7.00 -12.02 -11.06
CA ASN A 56 7.29 -10.86 -11.90
C ASN A 56 6.04 -10.30 -12.58
N GLY A 57 5.11 -11.16 -13.02
CA GLY A 57 3.81 -10.75 -13.53
C GLY A 57 3.00 -9.98 -12.49
N ALA A 58 2.93 -10.53 -11.26
CA ALA A 58 2.29 -9.88 -10.13
C ALA A 58 2.90 -8.50 -9.82
N LEU A 59 4.24 -8.42 -9.73
CA LEU A 59 4.94 -7.16 -9.50
C LEU A 59 4.75 -6.16 -10.64
N ARG A 60 4.64 -6.63 -11.89
CA ARG A 60 4.39 -5.77 -13.06
C ARG A 60 2.97 -5.20 -13.04
N ASP A 61 1.97 -6.01 -12.70
CA ASP A 61 0.58 -5.55 -12.58
C ASP A 61 0.41 -4.57 -11.42
N ILE A 62 1.11 -4.84 -10.31
CA ILE A 62 1.20 -3.92 -9.17
C ILE A 62 1.89 -2.61 -9.62
N ALA A 63 3.02 -2.68 -10.32
CA ALA A 63 3.75 -1.51 -10.81
C ALA A 63 2.90 -0.67 -11.77
N ALA A 64 2.19 -1.30 -12.71
CA ALA A 64 1.30 -0.62 -13.65
C ALA A 64 0.15 0.11 -12.93
N ARG A 65 -0.40 -0.47 -11.86
CA ARG A 65 -1.37 0.25 -11.00
C ARG A 65 -0.72 1.45 -10.30
N PHE A 66 0.51 1.32 -9.82
CA PHE A 66 1.21 2.44 -9.17
C PHE A 66 1.58 3.57 -10.13
N GLU A 67 1.79 3.31 -11.42
CA GLU A 67 1.99 4.37 -12.41
C GLU A 67 0.79 5.34 -12.46
N TYR A 68 -0.43 4.82 -12.32
CA TYR A 68 -1.63 5.65 -12.25
C TYR A 68 -1.62 6.58 -11.02
N TYR A 69 -1.03 6.13 -9.91
CA TYR A 69 -0.92 6.89 -8.65
C TYR A 69 0.41 7.63 -8.51
N ARG A 70 1.19 7.79 -9.58
CA ARG A 70 2.53 8.42 -9.52
C ARG A 70 2.50 9.79 -8.85
N PHE A 71 1.54 10.64 -9.20
CA PHE A 71 1.39 11.97 -8.60
C PHE A 71 1.13 11.90 -7.10
N PHE A 72 0.26 10.99 -6.66
CA PHE A 72 0.01 10.76 -5.24
C PHE A 72 1.26 10.24 -4.51
N ILE A 73 2.02 9.33 -5.12
CA ILE A 73 3.28 8.83 -4.52
C ILE A 73 4.32 9.95 -4.40
N ASP A 74 4.42 10.83 -5.41
CA ASP A 74 5.32 11.97 -5.41
C ASP A 74 4.89 13.00 -4.34
N GLU A 75 3.59 13.28 -4.21
CA GLU A 75 3.03 14.12 -3.13
C GLU A 75 3.34 13.54 -1.75
N MET A 76 3.10 12.24 -1.59
CA MET A 76 3.39 11.51 -0.34
C MET A 76 4.87 11.57 0.03
N ARG A 77 5.78 11.50 -0.95
CA ARG A 77 7.22 11.64 -0.70
C ARG A 77 7.62 13.07 -0.39
N ALA A 78 7.05 14.06 -1.09
CA ALA A 78 7.30 15.47 -0.85
C ALA A 78 6.87 15.90 0.57
N GLY A 79 5.79 15.32 1.09
CA GLY A 79 5.33 15.50 2.47
C GLY A 79 6.14 14.74 3.54
N GLY A 80 7.23 14.06 3.16
CA GLY A 80 8.06 13.27 4.08
C GLY A 80 7.50 11.88 4.41
N GLY A 81 6.47 11.44 3.69
CA GLY A 81 5.91 10.11 3.82
C GLY A 81 6.68 9.04 3.04
N ARG A 82 6.33 7.79 3.31
CA ARG A 82 6.93 6.59 2.74
C ARG A 82 5.86 5.60 2.30
N VAL A 83 6.01 5.07 1.11
CA VAL A 83 5.16 4.02 0.53
C VAL A 83 5.99 2.73 0.42
N GLN A 84 5.42 1.60 0.82
CA GLN A 84 6.06 0.28 0.83
C GLN A 84 5.13 -0.78 0.26
N ILE A 85 5.70 -1.72 -0.49
CA ILE A 85 5.04 -2.98 -0.86
C ILE A 85 5.69 -4.08 -0.02
N ALA A 86 4.91 -4.70 0.86
CA ALA A 86 5.34 -5.84 1.66
C ALA A 86 4.83 -7.14 1.02
N VAL A 87 5.72 -8.11 0.83
CA VAL A 87 5.40 -9.44 0.33
C VAL A 87 5.52 -10.43 1.47
N THR A 88 4.47 -11.20 1.72
CA THR A 88 4.48 -12.27 2.72
C THR A 88 4.15 -13.59 2.03
N GLY A 89 5.04 -14.57 2.12
CA GLY A 89 4.74 -15.93 1.70
C GLY A 89 3.97 -16.64 2.81
N GLN A 90 2.88 -17.34 2.50
CA GLN A 90 2.42 -18.39 3.40
C GLN A 90 3.44 -19.53 3.38
N GLU A 91 4.04 -19.84 4.54
CA GLU A 91 4.67 -21.15 4.74
C GLU A 91 3.62 -22.24 4.52
N PRO A 92 3.94 -23.31 3.77
CA PRO A 92 3.07 -24.47 3.69
C PRO A 92 3.04 -25.14 5.08
N VAL A 93 1.85 -25.26 5.65
CA VAL A 93 1.56 -26.10 6.83
C VAL A 93 1.59 -27.57 6.43
#